data_AF-A0A916E859-F1
#
_entry.id   AF-A0A916E859-F1
#
_cell.length_a   1.000
_cell.length_b   1.000
_cell.length_c   1.000
_cell.angle_alpha   90.00
_cell.angle_beta   90.00
_cell.angle_gamma   90.00
#
_symmetry.space_group_name_H-M   'P 1'
#
loop_
_entity.id
_entity.type
_entity.pdbx_description
1 polymer ?
#
loop_
_entity_poly.entity_id
_entity_poly.type
_entity_poly.pdbx_seq_one_letter_code
_entity_poly.pdbx_strand_id
1 'polypeptide(L)'
;MSAKLSNLVLKEYTKILKTGEFSDVEILVGEKQNTKTFHLHSLILKVCSPYFRIFEILINYIYSGKLELAKNDIKTIIELLIAADELCLNELCSYIEKYLLNDKESLKSNFILILNTIEKYDQFTILSQFCKTSCRKDPSIVFRADDFVTIGQECFLEFLTKYSDSLKQIEVWNKLTEWAIAKSNNELPSDATMWTIDNITTFGTLIQPFISHINFQKVSSIDFITKIKPFKSIFDDKFYNKIVEDHCLNADLTSPQIVKYLDSQIINLRDASLICNWIKAMKKQKWEVTYDFDLLVVSCSFVNSGV
;
A
#
# COMPACT_ATOMS: atom_id res chain seq x y z
N MET A 1 14.40 -22.95 -26.65
CA MET A 1 15.88 -22.91 -26.71
C MET A 1 16.50 -22.27 -25.46
N SER A 2 15.91 -21.21 -24.89
CA SER A 2 16.44 -20.54 -23.68
C SER A 2 16.52 -21.42 -22.42
N ALA A 3 15.50 -22.24 -22.13
CA ALA A 3 15.50 -23.13 -20.96
C ALA A 3 16.62 -24.19 -20.99
N LYS A 4 17.04 -24.61 -22.19
CA LYS A 4 18.12 -25.59 -22.35
C LYS A 4 19.50 -24.94 -22.12
N LEU A 5 19.64 -23.68 -22.55
CA LEU A 5 20.85 -22.89 -22.33
C LEU A 5 20.99 -22.48 -20.85
N SER A 6 19.91 -22.04 -20.19
CA SER A 6 19.93 -21.69 -18.77
C SER A 6 20.31 -22.88 -17.89
N ASN A 7 19.79 -24.07 -18.18
CA ASN A 7 20.11 -25.29 -17.44
C ASN A 7 21.58 -25.71 -17.63
N LEU A 8 22.13 -25.50 -18.83
CA LEU A 8 23.53 -25.82 -19.10
C LEU A 8 24.46 -24.86 -18.35
N VAL A 9 24.19 -23.55 -18.41
CA VAL A 9 24.95 -22.53 -17.67
C VAL A 9 24.89 -22.78 -16.16
N LEU A 10 23.71 -23.09 -15.61
CA LEU A 10 23.55 -23.41 -14.19
C LEU A 10 24.37 -24.64 -13.78
N LYS A 11 24.39 -25.68 -14.62
CA LYS A 11 25.16 -26.91 -14.37
C LYS A 11 26.66 -26.62 -14.31
N GLU A 12 27.18 -25.80 -15.22
CA GLU A 12 28.59 -25.41 -15.22
C GLU A 12 28.94 -24.54 -14.00
N TYR A 13 28.11 -23.57 -13.62
CA TYR A 13 28.32 -22.81 -12.37
C TYR A 13 28.30 -23.70 -11.13
N THR A 14 27.41 -24.70 -11.10
CA THR A 14 27.36 -25.67 -9.99
C THR A 14 28.64 -26.49 -9.92
N LYS A 15 29.21 -26.85 -11.07
CA LYS A 15 30.49 -27.56 -11.14
C LYS A 15 31.63 -26.68 -10.62
N ILE A 16 31.72 -25.44 -11.10
CA ILE A 16 32.73 -24.45 -10.69
C ILE A 16 32.67 -24.20 -9.18
N LEU A 17 31.46 -24.06 -8.60
CA LEU A 17 31.27 -23.94 -7.16
C LEU A 17 31.77 -25.17 -6.38
N LYS A 18 31.54 -26.38 -6.89
CA LYS A 18 32.00 -27.62 -6.25
C LYS A 18 33.51 -27.83 -6.35
N THR A 19 34.12 -27.42 -7.46
CA THR A 19 35.55 -27.57 -7.68
C THR A 19 36.37 -26.44 -7.05
N GLY A 20 35.76 -25.28 -6.77
CA GLY A 20 36.45 -24.08 -6.31
C GLY A 20 37.24 -23.36 -7.41
N GLU A 21 37.11 -23.80 -8.66
CA GLU A 21 37.79 -23.20 -9.81
C GLU A 21 37.37 -21.73 -9.97
N PHE A 22 38.30 -20.84 -10.31
CA PHE A 22 38.06 -19.39 -10.43
C PHE A 22 37.52 -18.68 -9.18
N SER A 23 37.61 -19.29 -8.00
CA SER A 23 37.26 -18.61 -6.76
C SER A 23 38.22 -17.45 -6.47
N ASP A 24 37.65 -16.36 -5.98
CA ASP A 24 38.34 -15.11 -5.62
C ASP A 24 37.97 -14.66 -4.19
N VAL A 25 37.17 -15.46 -3.47
CA VAL A 25 36.74 -15.23 -2.10
C VAL A 25 36.87 -16.52 -1.30
N GLU A 26 37.39 -16.41 -0.08
CA GLU A 26 37.40 -17.49 0.91
C GLU A 26 36.64 -17.07 2.15
N ILE A 27 35.68 -17.89 2.59
CA ILE A 27 34.96 -17.69 3.85
C ILE A 27 35.27 -18.85 4.79
N LEU A 28 35.73 -18.52 5.99
CA LEU A 28 36.03 -19.46 7.07
C LEU A 28 34.84 -19.49 8.03
N VAL A 29 34.25 -20.67 8.25
CA VAL A 29 33.10 -20.85 9.15
C VAL A 29 33.41 -21.92 10.19
N GLY A 30 33.22 -21.60 11.47
CA GLY A 30 33.40 -22.51 12.58
C GLY A 30 34.32 -21.95 13.67
N GLU A 31 34.53 -22.73 14.72
CA GLU A 31 35.39 -22.35 15.84
C GLU A 31 36.66 -23.22 15.88
N LYS A 32 37.83 -22.56 15.86
CA LYS A 32 39.15 -23.15 16.07
C LYS A 32 39.36 -24.43 15.24
N GLN A 33 39.34 -25.60 15.89
CA GLN A 33 39.63 -26.91 15.28
C GLN A 33 38.51 -27.41 14.34
N ASN A 34 37.32 -26.82 14.40
CA ASN A 34 36.17 -27.16 13.54
C ASN A 34 35.91 -26.12 12.46
N THR A 35 36.96 -25.40 12.02
CA THR A 35 36.84 -24.40 10.95
C THR A 35 36.79 -25.09 9.59
N LYS A 36 35.82 -24.71 8.75
CA LYS A 36 35.72 -25.10 7.35
C LYS A 36 35.96 -23.90 6.44
N THR A 37 36.70 -24.11 5.35
CA THR A 37 36.93 -23.11 4.30
C THR A 37 35.96 -23.32 3.15
N PHE A 38 35.34 -22.25 2.69
CA PHE A 38 34.49 -22.21 1.52
C PHE A 38 35.13 -21.31 0.47
N HIS A 39 35.44 -21.88 -0.69
CA HIS A 39 35.93 -21.15 -1.86
C HIS A 39 34.73 -20.70 -2.69
N LEU A 40 34.58 -19.39 -2.86
CA LEU A 40 33.39 -18.75 -3.43
C LEU A 40 33.78 -17.73 -4.50
N HIS A 41 32.77 -17.26 -5.23
CA HIS A 41 32.92 -16.34 -6.36
C HIS A 41 32.25 -15.00 -6.03
N SER A 42 33.04 -13.93 -5.91
CA SER A 42 32.59 -12.59 -5.53
C SER A 42 31.47 -12.08 -6.43
N LEU A 43 31.56 -12.35 -7.74
CA LEU A 43 30.53 -11.97 -8.71
C LEU A 43 29.18 -12.62 -8.37
N ILE A 44 29.18 -13.92 -8.07
CA ILE A 44 27.96 -14.65 -7.71
C ILE A 44 27.42 -14.14 -6.39
N LEU A 45 28.28 -13.91 -5.40
CA LEU A 45 27.87 -13.37 -4.10
C LEU A 45 27.22 -11.99 -4.23
N LYS A 46 27.79 -11.08 -5.03
CA LYS A 46 27.25 -9.72 -5.26
C LYS A 46 25.93 -9.73 -6.03
N VAL A 47 25.77 -10.66 -6.97
CA VAL A 47 24.53 -10.82 -7.74
C VAL A 47 23.42 -11.43 -6.88
N CYS A 48 23.76 -12.41 -6.05
CA CYS A 48 22.77 -13.15 -5.26
C CYS A 48 22.47 -12.52 -3.90
N SER A 49 23.34 -11.67 -3.37
CA SER A 49 23.21 -11.09 -2.03
C SER A 49 23.52 -9.60 -2.05
N PRO A 50 22.53 -8.76 -1.72
CA PRO A 50 22.73 -7.32 -1.57
C PRO A 50 23.86 -6.99 -0.58
N TYR A 51 24.02 -7.79 0.48
CA TYR A 51 25.05 -7.59 1.49
C TYR A 51 26.46 -7.51 0.89
N PHE A 52 26.84 -8.46 0.03
CA PHE A 52 28.19 -8.46 -0.57
C PHE A 52 28.39 -7.30 -1.55
N ARG A 53 27.33 -6.86 -2.23
CA ARG A 53 27.35 -5.68 -3.10
C ARG A 53 27.56 -4.40 -2.29
N ILE A 54 26.81 -4.22 -1.20
CA ILE A 54 26.96 -3.06 -0.31
C ILE A 54 28.34 -3.06 0.35
N PHE A 55 28.79 -4.22 0.83
CA PHE A 55 30.10 -4.36 1.45
C PHE A 55 31.25 -3.97 0.51
N GLU A 56 31.18 -4.33 -0.77
CA GLU A 56 32.16 -3.89 -1.77
C GLU A 56 32.19 -2.36 -1.92
N ILE A 57 31.03 -1.71 -1.98
CA ILE A 57 30.94 -0.24 -2.06
C ILE A 57 31.61 0.39 -0.84
N LEU A 58 31.33 -0.14 0.36
CA LEU A 58 31.90 0.35 1.63
C LEU A 58 33.42 0.15 1.68
N ILE A 59 33.93 -1.03 1.34
CA ILE A 59 35.37 -1.30 1.32
C ILE A 59 36.08 -0.38 0.32
N ASN A 60 35.53 -0.21 -0.88
CA ASN A 60 36.11 0.71 -1.87
C ASN A 60 36.14 2.15 -1.33
N TYR A 61 35.08 2.59 -0.67
CA TYR A 61 35.04 3.90 -0.01
C TYR A 61 36.10 4.02 1.10
N ILE A 62 36.20 3.04 2.00
CA ILE A 62 37.14 3.05 3.13
C ILE A 62 38.59 3.15 2.65
N TYR A 63 38.95 2.40 1.60
CA TYR A 63 40.33 2.36 1.11
C TYR A 63 40.69 3.49 0.16
N SER A 64 39.73 4.02 -0.61
CA SER A 64 40.00 5.02 -1.64
C SER A 64 39.50 6.44 -1.31
N GLY A 65 38.64 6.58 -0.31
CA GLY A 65 37.89 7.80 -0.01
C GLY A 65 36.85 8.19 -1.07
N LYS A 66 36.61 7.36 -2.09
CA LYS A 66 35.71 7.67 -3.22
C LYS A 66 34.41 6.88 -3.10
N LEU A 67 33.29 7.55 -3.32
CA LEU A 67 31.95 6.95 -3.29
C LEU A 67 31.16 7.33 -4.56
N GLU A 68 30.71 6.32 -5.30
CA GLU A 68 29.88 6.50 -6.51
C GLU A 68 28.42 6.12 -6.24
N LEU A 69 27.59 7.08 -5.83
CA LEU A 69 26.17 6.84 -5.53
C LEU A 69 25.27 6.86 -6.78
N ALA A 70 25.62 7.64 -7.80
CA ALA A 70 24.76 7.90 -8.97
C ALA A 70 24.40 6.67 -9.81
N LYS A 71 25.13 5.56 -9.67
CA LYS A 71 24.88 4.31 -10.41
C LYS A 71 23.91 3.37 -9.68
N ASN A 72 23.50 3.70 -8.46
CA ASN A 72 22.72 2.82 -7.60
C ASN A 72 21.28 3.30 -7.50
N ASP A 73 20.34 2.35 -7.44
CA ASP A 73 18.95 2.65 -7.11
C ASP A 73 18.82 3.10 -5.64
N ILE A 74 17.72 3.79 -5.33
CA ILE A 74 17.45 4.32 -3.99
C ILE A 74 17.47 3.24 -2.91
N LYS A 75 16.97 2.04 -3.20
CA LYS A 75 16.98 0.92 -2.24
C LYS A 75 18.40 0.54 -1.86
N THR A 76 19.29 0.43 -2.85
CA THR A 76 20.70 0.14 -2.66
C THR A 76 21.40 1.26 -1.87
N ILE A 77 21.04 2.52 -2.10
CA ILE A 77 21.60 3.66 -1.34
C ILE A 77 21.11 3.63 0.13
N ILE A 78 19.84 3.28 0.37
CA ILE A 78 19.31 3.12 1.74
C ILE A 78 19.96 1.92 2.45
N GLU A 79 20.14 0.80 1.77
CA GLU A 79 20.88 -0.36 2.30
C GLU A 79 22.35 0.01 2.63
N LEU A 80 22.99 0.82 1.79
CA LEU A 80 24.31 1.37 2.04
C LEU A 80 24.34 2.29 3.26
N LEU A 81 23.34 3.16 3.42
CA LEU A 81 23.20 4.04 4.58
C LEU A 81 23.09 3.24 5.88
N ILE A 82 22.29 2.17 5.88
CA ILE A 82 22.14 1.26 7.01
C ILE A 82 23.47 0.57 7.34
N ALA A 83 24.14 -0.01 6.34
CA ALA A 83 25.41 -0.70 6.56
C ALA A 83 26.53 0.26 7.00
N ALA A 84 26.52 1.51 6.52
CA ALA A 84 27.45 2.55 6.97
C ALA A 84 27.24 2.88 8.46
N ASP A 85 25.99 2.93 8.90
CA ASP A 85 25.65 3.11 10.31
C ASP A 85 26.09 1.92 11.18
N GLU A 86 25.84 0.69 10.74
CA GLU A 86 26.28 -0.52 11.45
C GLU A 86 27.81 -0.57 11.64
N LEU A 87 28.56 0.06 10.72
CA LEU A 87 30.02 0.22 10.80
C LEU A 87 30.47 1.52 11.49
N CYS A 88 29.54 2.29 12.07
CA CYS A 88 29.78 3.56 12.75
C CYS A 88 30.44 4.63 11.86
N LEU A 89 30.16 4.63 10.55
CA LEU A 89 30.72 5.58 9.58
C LEU A 89 29.86 6.87 9.50
N ASN A 90 29.77 7.61 10.61
CA ASN A 90 28.84 8.73 10.78
C ASN A 90 28.95 9.85 9.71
N GLU A 91 30.18 10.15 9.25
CA GLU A 91 30.41 11.13 8.18
C GLU A 91 29.82 10.66 6.85
N LEU A 92 29.94 9.36 6.55
CA LEU A 92 29.36 8.75 5.36
C LEU A 92 27.84 8.74 5.44
N CYS A 93 27.24 8.41 6.59
CA CYS A 93 25.80 8.49 6.80
C CYS A 93 25.28 9.90 6.52
N SER A 94 25.92 10.91 7.10
CA SER A 94 25.59 12.33 6.89
C SER A 94 25.70 12.75 5.42
N TYR A 95 26.72 12.24 4.71
CA TYR A 95 26.90 12.49 3.29
C TYR A 95 25.78 11.85 2.44
N ILE A 96 25.45 10.58 2.71
CA ILE A 96 24.42 9.84 1.97
C ILE A 96 23.05 10.48 2.20
N GLU A 97 22.68 10.86 3.43
CA GLU A 97 21.40 11.53 3.69
C GLU A 97 21.28 12.85 2.92
N LYS A 98 22.35 13.66 2.87
CA LYS A 98 22.38 14.90 2.08
C LYS A 98 22.28 14.62 0.58
N TYR A 99 22.96 13.58 0.09
CA TYR A 99 22.90 13.18 -1.31
C TYR A 99 21.48 12.79 -1.71
N LEU A 100 20.80 11.98 -0.89
CA LEU A 100 19.43 11.56 -1.10
C LEU A 100 18.46 12.74 -1.25
N LEU A 101 18.66 13.83 -0.49
CA LEU A 101 17.84 15.04 -0.60
C LEU A 101 18.01 15.83 -1.90
N ASN A 102 19.02 15.53 -2.72
CA ASN A 102 19.17 16.15 -4.04
C ASN A 102 18.09 15.66 -5.01
N ASP A 103 17.59 14.44 -4.83
CA ASP A 103 16.50 13.87 -5.63
C ASP A 103 15.28 13.58 -4.74
N LYS A 104 14.57 14.66 -4.40
CA LYS A 104 13.37 14.58 -3.56
C LYS A 104 12.24 13.79 -4.22
N GLU A 105 12.18 13.71 -5.54
CA GLU A 105 11.12 12.96 -6.22
C GLU A 105 11.33 11.47 -6.06
N SER A 106 12.57 10.98 -6.21
CA SER A 106 12.90 9.59 -5.91
C SER A 106 12.58 9.21 -4.46
N LEU A 107 12.84 10.12 -3.51
CA LEU A 107 12.43 9.93 -2.11
C LEU A 107 10.91 9.84 -1.93
N LYS A 108 10.14 10.65 -2.65
CA LYS A 108 8.68 10.61 -2.57
C LYS A 108 8.09 9.36 -3.22
N SER A 109 8.67 8.88 -4.31
CA SER A 109 8.27 7.61 -4.94
C SER A 109 8.51 6.40 -4.04
N ASN A 110 9.52 6.46 -3.16
CA ASN A 110 9.92 5.37 -2.25
C ASN A 110 9.67 5.74 -0.78
N PHE A 111 8.58 6.45 -0.52
CA PHE A 111 8.35 7.07 0.78
C PHE A 111 8.15 6.03 1.87
N ILE A 112 7.54 4.88 1.57
CA ILE A 112 7.32 3.83 2.58
C ILE A 112 8.63 3.17 2.98
N LEU A 113 9.52 2.90 2.02
CA LEU A 113 10.87 2.41 2.31
C LEU A 113 11.58 3.33 3.30
N ILE A 114 11.54 4.65 3.07
CA ILE A 114 12.21 5.63 3.94
C ILE A 114 11.54 5.68 5.32
N LEU A 115 10.21 5.68 5.39
CA LEU A 115 9.47 5.66 6.65
C LEU A 115 9.86 4.44 7.50
N ASN A 116 9.88 3.25 6.89
CA ASN A 116 10.27 2.01 7.55
C ASN A 116 11.75 2.05 8.00
N THR A 117 12.62 2.70 7.24
CA THR A 117 14.03 2.87 7.63
C THR A 117 14.15 3.78 8.85
N ILE A 118 13.54 4.98 8.84
CA ILE A 118 13.68 5.93 9.96
C ILE A 118 12.95 5.49 11.24
N GLU A 119 12.00 4.56 11.12
CA GLU A 119 11.34 3.94 12.28
C GLU A 119 12.29 2.99 13.01
N LYS A 120 13.14 2.28 12.26
CA LYS A 120 14.12 1.33 12.81
C LYS A 120 15.43 1.98 13.25
N TYR A 121 15.79 3.09 12.63
CA TYR A 121 17.09 3.73 12.74
C TYR A 121 16.92 5.22 13.05
N ASP A 122 17.09 5.60 14.32
CA ASP A 122 16.77 6.94 14.84
C ASP A 122 17.86 7.99 14.52
N GLN A 123 19.07 7.55 14.20
CA GLN A 123 20.21 8.37 13.83
C GLN A 123 20.05 9.11 12.49
N PHE A 124 19.16 8.67 11.59
CA PHE A 124 18.94 9.27 10.27
C PHE A 124 18.05 10.52 10.38
N THR A 125 18.58 11.53 11.05
CA THR A 125 17.84 12.74 11.46
C THR A 125 17.44 13.61 10.27
N ILE A 126 18.22 13.64 9.19
CA ILE A 126 17.94 14.45 7.99
C ILE A 126 16.74 13.85 7.24
N LEU A 127 16.74 12.53 7.02
CA LEU A 127 15.61 11.82 6.42
C LEU A 127 14.37 11.90 7.32
N SER A 128 14.54 11.73 8.64
CA SER A 128 13.45 11.89 9.61
C SER A 128 12.79 13.26 9.50
N GLN A 129 13.60 14.32 9.40
CA GLN A 129 13.10 15.69 9.25
C GLN A 129 12.40 15.89 7.89
N PHE A 130 12.93 15.32 6.81
CA PHE A 130 12.29 15.35 5.50
C PHE A 130 10.90 14.69 5.53
N CYS A 131 10.77 13.48 6.10
CA CYS A 131 9.49 12.78 6.21
C CYS A 131 8.50 13.57 7.08
N LYS A 132 8.94 14.05 8.25
CA LYS A 132 8.10 14.85 9.17
C LYS A 132 7.59 16.13 8.51
N THR A 133 8.45 16.87 7.82
CA THR A 133 8.07 18.12 7.15
C THR A 133 7.15 17.87 5.94
N SER A 134 7.41 16.80 5.17
CA SER A 134 6.59 16.40 4.04
C SER A 134 5.18 16.01 4.47
N CYS A 135 5.03 15.12 5.47
CA CYS A 135 3.72 14.72 5.96
C CYS A 135 2.96 15.87 6.63
N ARG A 136 3.65 16.78 7.33
CA ARG A 136 2.99 17.98 7.90
C ARG A 136 2.42 18.91 6.83
N LYS A 137 3.12 19.04 5.69
CA LYS A 137 2.70 19.92 4.60
C LYS A 137 1.59 19.28 3.77
N ASP A 138 1.71 17.99 3.47
CA ASP A 138 0.75 17.23 2.71
C ASP A 138 0.82 15.74 3.08
N PRO A 139 -0.07 15.26 3.97
CA PRO A 139 -0.12 13.85 4.35
C PRO A 139 -0.38 12.91 3.17
N SER A 140 -1.07 13.37 2.12
CA SER A 140 -1.38 12.53 0.95
C SER A 140 -0.14 12.09 0.16
N ILE A 141 1.04 12.63 0.49
CA ILE A 141 2.31 12.16 -0.06
C ILE A 141 2.54 10.66 0.13
N VAL A 142 2.07 10.10 1.26
CA VAL A 142 2.15 8.67 1.54
C VAL A 142 1.38 7.86 0.50
N PHE A 143 0.22 8.35 0.07
CA PHE A 143 -0.62 7.69 -0.94
C PHE A 143 -0.06 7.80 -2.36
N ARG A 144 0.79 8.79 -2.62
CA ARG A 144 1.43 8.99 -3.93
C ARG A 144 2.73 8.22 -4.09
N ALA A 145 3.18 7.53 -3.05
CA ALA A 145 4.37 6.69 -3.13
C ALA A 145 4.08 5.45 -3.99
N ASP A 146 5.03 5.09 -4.86
CA ASP A 146 4.92 3.93 -5.74
C ASP A 146 5.02 2.63 -4.93
N ASP A 147 5.74 2.68 -3.81
CA ASP A 147 5.90 1.58 -2.85
C ASP A 147 4.81 1.54 -1.76
N PHE A 148 3.72 2.30 -1.91
CA PHE A 148 2.64 2.40 -0.91
C PHE A 148 2.16 1.03 -0.40
N VAL A 149 1.94 0.07 -1.30
CA VAL A 149 1.44 -1.28 -0.98
C VAL A 149 2.36 -2.08 -0.04
N THR A 150 3.61 -1.65 0.14
CA THR A 150 4.56 -2.28 1.06
C THR A 150 4.30 -1.90 2.52
N ILE A 151 3.50 -0.86 2.80
CA ILE A 151 3.20 -0.40 4.16
C ILE A 151 2.63 -1.52 5.03
N GLY A 152 3.10 -1.60 6.27
CA GLY A 152 2.57 -2.52 7.28
C GLY A 152 1.19 -2.07 7.78
N GLN A 153 0.36 -3.02 8.22
CA GLN A 153 -0.99 -2.73 8.73
C GLN A 153 -0.96 -1.74 9.89
N GLU A 154 -0.08 -1.95 10.86
CA GLU A 154 0.05 -1.09 12.06
C GLU A 154 0.45 0.33 11.67
N CYS A 155 1.52 0.49 10.87
CA CYS A 155 1.98 1.78 10.37
C CYS A 155 0.87 2.50 9.57
N PHE A 156 0.09 1.78 8.77
CA PHE A 156 -1.03 2.37 8.04
C PHE A 156 -2.16 2.84 8.98
N LEU A 157 -2.52 2.06 10.00
CA LEU A 157 -3.51 2.44 11.01
C LEU A 157 -3.07 3.67 11.81
N GLU A 158 -1.80 3.72 12.23
CA GLU A 158 -1.23 4.87 12.92
C GLU A 158 -1.26 6.13 12.05
N PHE A 159 -0.91 5.98 10.77
CA PHE A 159 -0.98 7.07 9.81
C PHE A 159 -2.41 7.61 9.65
N LEU A 160 -3.41 6.75 9.49
CA LEU A 160 -4.81 7.17 9.37
C LEU A 160 -5.32 7.81 10.66
N THR A 161 -4.95 7.27 11.82
CA THR A 161 -5.31 7.85 13.12
C THR A 161 -4.78 9.27 13.27
N LYS A 162 -3.54 9.50 12.81
CA LYS A 162 -2.86 10.80 12.93
C LYS A 162 -3.36 11.86 11.95
N TYR A 163 -3.73 11.46 10.73
CA TYR A 163 -4.03 12.40 9.64
C TYR A 163 -5.47 12.31 9.11
N SER A 164 -6.37 11.63 9.83
CA SER A 164 -7.75 11.37 9.43
C SER A 164 -8.48 12.59 8.87
N ASP A 165 -8.36 13.75 9.52
CA ASP A 165 -9.06 14.98 9.12
C ASP A 165 -8.46 15.69 7.89
N SER A 166 -7.17 15.50 7.64
CA SER A 166 -6.45 16.16 6.54
C SER A 166 -6.57 15.37 5.23
N LEU A 167 -6.95 14.10 5.30
CA LEU A 167 -7.04 13.21 4.14
C LEU A 167 -8.45 13.25 3.54
N LYS A 168 -8.52 13.18 2.21
CA LYS A 168 -9.79 12.94 1.53
C LYS A 168 -10.20 11.49 1.72
N GLN A 169 -11.36 11.28 2.32
CA GLN A 169 -11.80 9.94 2.75
C GLN A 169 -11.98 8.97 1.57
N ILE A 170 -12.32 9.48 0.39
CA ILE A 170 -12.38 8.65 -0.82
C ILE A 170 -10.99 8.21 -1.30
N GLU A 171 -9.95 9.05 -1.15
CA GLU A 171 -8.57 8.66 -1.48
C GLU A 171 -8.08 7.58 -0.50
N VAL A 172 -8.43 7.70 0.79
CA VAL A 172 -8.16 6.67 1.80
C VAL A 172 -8.79 5.34 1.41
N TRP A 173 -10.08 5.33 1.04
CA TRP A 173 -10.78 4.11 0.61
C TRP A 173 -10.10 3.47 -0.61
N ASN A 174 -9.82 4.25 -1.67
CA ASN A 174 -9.17 3.70 -2.87
C ASN A 174 -7.80 3.07 -2.55
N LYS A 175 -6.99 3.73 -1.71
CA LYS A 175 -5.68 3.23 -1.30
C LYS A 175 -5.77 2.02 -0.40
N LEU A 176 -6.77 1.97 0.49
CA LEU A 176 -7.04 0.78 1.30
C LEU A 176 -7.43 -0.42 0.44
N THR A 177 -8.23 -0.22 -0.62
CA THR A 177 -8.54 -1.26 -1.60
C THR A 177 -7.29 -1.76 -2.33
N GLU A 178 -6.45 -0.85 -2.82
CA GLU A 178 -5.18 -1.18 -3.46
C GLU A 178 -4.25 -1.98 -2.53
N TRP A 179 -4.13 -1.56 -1.27
CA TRP A 179 -3.36 -2.25 -0.25
C TRP A 179 -3.91 -3.66 0.03
N ALA A 180 -5.23 -3.79 0.19
CA ALA A 180 -5.85 -5.09 0.47
C ALA A 180 -5.63 -6.09 -0.68
N ILE A 181 -5.75 -5.65 -1.94
CA ILE A 181 -5.45 -6.48 -3.13
C ILE A 181 -3.99 -6.94 -3.10
N ALA A 182 -3.06 -6.05 -2.77
CA ALA A 182 -1.64 -6.41 -2.71
C ALA A 182 -1.32 -7.37 -1.54
N LYS A 183 -2.03 -7.28 -0.42
CA LYS A 183 -1.83 -8.14 0.76
C LYS A 183 -2.55 -9.48 0.69
N SER A 184 -3.53 -9.64 -0.20
CA SER A 184 -4.34 -10.85 -0.28
C SER A 184 -3.63 -12.04 -0.94
N ASN A 185 -2.33 -11.99 -1.23
CA ASN A 185 -1.57 -13.10 -1.86
C ASN A 185 -2.23 -13.67 -3.14
N ASN A 186 -2.76 -12.79 -4.01
CA ASN A 186 -3.52 -13.12 -5.23
C ASN A 186 -4.94 -13.69 -5.04
N GLU A 187 -5.49 -13.66 -3.83
CA GLU A 187 -6.90 -14.06 -3.59
C GLU A 187 -7.91 -13.03 -4.12
N LEU A 188 -7.55 -11.75 -4.19
CA LEU A 188 -8.40 -10.68 -4.72
C LEU A 188 -7.98 -10.31 -6.15
N PRO A 189 -8.89 -10.41 -7.14
CA PRO A 189 -8.69 -9.86 -8.47
C PRO A 189 -8.43 -8.34 -8.44
N SER A 190 -7.65 -7.81 -9.38
CA SER A 190 -7.39 -6.37 -9.49
C SER A 190 -8.66 -5.55 -9.77
N ASP A 191 -9.61 -6.12 -10.52
CA ASP A 191 -10.89 -5.48 -10.82
C ASP A 191 -11.95 -5.91 -9.79
N ALA A 192 -12.32 -4.98 -8.92
CA ALA A 192 -13.30 -5.22 -7.86
C ALA A 192 -14.72 -5.49 -8.38
N THR A 193 -15.02 -5.17 -9.63
CA THR A 193 -16.32 -5.51 -10.25
C THR A 193 -16.47 -7.01 -10.53
N MET A 194 -15.36 -7.77 -10.53
CA MET A 194 -15.34 -9.21 -10.76
C MET A 194 -15.34 -10.04 -9.47
N TRP A 195 -15.44 -9.39 -8.30
CA TRP A 195 -15.32 -10.07 -7.01
C TRP A 195 -16.54 -10.94 -6.69
N THR A 196 -16.26 -12.16 -6.24
CA THR A 196 -17.26 -13.08 -5.69
C THR A 196 -17.59 -12.73 -4.22
N ILE A 197 -18.58 -13.39 -3.64
CA ILE A 197 -18.92 -13.25 -2.21
C ILE A 197 -17.71 -13.62 -1.33
N ASP A 198 -16.96 -14.64 -1.71
CA ASP A 198 -15.75 -15.05 -0.99
C ASP A 198 -14.68 -13.97 -1.08
N ASN A 199 -14.47 -13.37 -2.26
CA ASN A 199 -13.54 -12.24 -2.40
C ASN A 199 -13.96 -11.05 -1.53
N ILE A 200 -15.26 -10.72 -1.47
CA ILE A 200 -15.77 -9.65 -0.60
C ILE A 200 -15.53 -9.98 0.87
N THR A 201 -15.66 -11.26 1.25
CA THR A 201 -15.39 -11.70 2.63
C THR A 201 -13.91 -11.56 2.98
N THR A 202 -12.99 -12.01 2.11
CA THR A 202 -11.53 -11.81 2.28
C THR A 202 -11.15 -10.33 2.33
N PHE A 203 -11.72 -9.52 1.44
CA PHE A 203 -11.49 -8.08 1.48
C PHE A 203 -12.00 -7.48 2.81
N GLY A 204 -13.21 -7.86 3.22
CA GLY A 204 -13.82 -7.44 4.47
C GLY A 204 -12.94 -7.71 5.68
N THR A 205 -12.41 -8.92 5.82
CA THR A 205 -11.53 -9.29 6.94
C THR A 205 -10.24 -8.47 6.96
N LEU A 206 -9.63 -8.22 5.79
CA LEU A 206 -8.42 -7.39 5.68
C LEU A 206 -8.67 -5.93 6.07
N ILE A 207 -9.82 -5.37 5.71
CA ILE A 207 -10.10 -3.95 5.93
C ILE A 207 -10.81 -3.65 7.26
N GLN A 208 -11.34 -4.65 7.97
CA GLN A 208 -12.06 -4.46 9.24
C GLN A 208 -11.33 -3.51 10.21
N PRO A 209 -10.01 -3.64 10.46
CA PRO A 209 -9.29 -2.75 11.39
C PRO A 209 -9.34 -1.27 10.99
N PHE A 210 -9.55 -0.98 9.71
CA PHE A 210 -9.50 0.38 9.16
C PHE A 210 -10.87 1.06 9.10
N ILE A 211 -11.98 0.32 9.18
CA ILE A 211 -13.34 0.83 8.95
C ILE A 211 -13.67 2.02 9.86
N SER A 212 -13.31 1.94 11.14
CA SER A 212 -13.56 3.00 12.13
C SER A 212 -12.74 4.28 11.89
N HIS A 213 -11.68 4.21 11.08
CA HIS A 213 -10.79 5.33 10.78
C HIS A 213 -11.21 6.10 9.52
N ILE A 214 -12.23 5.62 8.79
CA ILE A 214 -12.75 6.27 7.58
C ILE A 214 -14.05 7.00 7.90
N ASN A 215 -14.05 8.32 7.68
CA ASN A 215 -15.27 9.11 7.80
C ASN A 215 -16.10 9.04 6.51
N PHE A 216 -16.95 8.02 6.41
CA PHE A 216 -17.81 7.80 5.25
C PHE A 216 -18.78 8.97 4.95
N GLN A 217 -19.09 9.83 5.93
CA GLN A 217 -19.94 11.02 5.71
C GLN A 217 -19.24 12.10 4.90
N LYS A 218 -17.89 12.14 4.91
CA LYS A 218 -17.08 13.07 4.12
C LYS A 218 -16.81 12.56 2.69
N VAL A 219 -17.33 11.40 2.32
CA VAL A 219 -17.26 10.87 0.95
C VAL A 219 -18.36 11.54 0.11
N SER A 220 -18.18 11.67 -1.22
CA SER A 220 -19.28 12.14 -2.07
C SER A 220 -20.34 11.05 -2.23
N SER A 221 -21.61 11.42 -2.42
CA SER A 221 -22.68 10.42 -2.62
C SER A 221 -22.46 9.56 -3.86
N ILE A 222 -21.86 10.12 -4.91
CA ILE A 222 -21.51 9.39 -6.14
C ILE A 222 -20.42 8.35 -5.84
N ASP A 223 -19.34 8.74 -5.17
CA ASP A 223 -18.27 7.82 -4.80
C ASP A 223 -18.78 6.74 -3.84
N PHE A 224 -19.64 7.10 -2.88
CA PHE A 224 -20.26 6.13 -1.99
C PHE A 224 -21.06 5.08 -2.77
N ILE A 225 -21.97 5.51 -3.65
CA ILE A 225 -22.81 4.61 -4.45
C ILE A 225 -21.97 3.71 -5.36
N THR A 226 -20.93 4.25 -5.98
CA THR A 226 -20.14 3.55 -7.01
C THR A 226 -19.07 2.64 -6.42
N LYS A 227 -18.44 3.01 -5.30
CA LYS A 227 -17.22 2.35 -4.78
C LYS A 227 -17.34 1.72 -3.40
N ILE A 228 -18.31 2.14 -2.58
CA ILE A 228 -18.44 1.64 -1.19
C ILE A 228 -19.70 0.79 -1.05
N LYS A 229 -20.82 1.25 -1.61
CA LYS A 229 -22.12 0.57 -1.56
C LYS A 229 -22.07 -0.90 -2.03
N PRO A 230 -21.31 -1.29 -3.08
CA PRO A 230 -21.21 -2.69 -3.51
C PRO A 230 -20.70 -3.64 -2.41
N PHE A 231 -19.98 -3.11 -1.42
CA PHE A 231 -19.39 -3.85 -0.32
C PHE A 231 -20.22 -3.79 0.97
N LYS A 232 -21.54 -3.59 0.86
CA LYS A 232 -22.47 -3.48 1.99
C LYS A 232 -22.24 -4.56 3.06
N SER A 233 -22.01 -5.80 2.65
CA SER A 233 -21.89 -6.96 3.56
C SER A 233 -20.71 -6.89 4.54
N ILE A 234 -19.75 -5.98 4.32
CA ILE A 234 -18.60 -5.78 5.22
C ILE A 234 -18.98 -4.97 6.46
N PHE A 235 -20.06 -4.18 6.37
CA PHE A 235 -20.47 -3.25 7.41
C PHE A 235 -21.54 -3.85 8.30
N ASP A 236 -21.52 -3.47 9.58
CA ASP A 236 -22.67 -3.66 10.48
C ASP A 236 -23.90 -2.93 9.92
N ASP A 237 -25.07 -3.58 9.93
CA ASP A 237 -26.29 -3.06 9.31
C ASP A 237 -26.70 -1.69 9.89
N LYS A 238 -26.58 -1.50 11.20
CA LYS A 238 -26.95 -0.24 11.86
C LYS A 238 -25.98 0.87 11.46
N PHE A 239 -24.69 0.57 11.42
CA PHE A 239 -23.68 1.52 10.94
C PHE A 239 -23.88 1.89 9.47
N TYR A 240 -24.10 0.89 8.61
CA TYR A 240 -24.31 1.08 7.18
C TYR A 240 -25.56 1.93 6.88
N ASN A 241 -26.68 1.63 7.53
CA ASN A 241 -27.92 2.38 7.33
C ASN A 241 -27.76 3.86 7.68
N LYS A 242 -27.00 4.17 8.75
CA LYS A 242 -26.67 5.55 9.11
C LYS A 242 -25.89 6.26 8.00
N ILE A 243 -24.90 5.58 7.40
CA ILE A 243 -24.12 6.13 6.28
C ILE A 243 -25.03 6.36 5.07
N VAL A 244 -25.88 5.40 4.73
CA VAL A 244 -26.82 5.51 3.60
C VAL A 244 -27.76 6.70 3.78
N GLU A 245 -28.32 6.90 4.98
CA GLU A 245 -29.19 8.04 5.27
C GLU A 245 -28.49 9.38 4.98
N ASP A 246 -27.25 9.54 5.44
CA ASP A 246 -26.49 10.78 5.20
C ASP A 246 -26.25 11.03 3.70
N HIS A 247 -25.95 9.98 2.94
CA HIS A 247 -25.73 10.11 1.49
C HIS A 247 -27.02 10.33 0.71
N CYS A 248 -28.13 9.69 1.08
CA CYS A 248 -29.43 9.91 0.44
C CYS A 248 -29.93 11.35 0.64
N LEU A 249 -29.68 11.94 1.81
CA LEU A 249 -30.08 13.32 2.10
C LEU A 249 -29.21 14.36 1.37
N ASN A 250 -27.95 14.02 1.06
CA ASN A 250 -27.01 14.93 0.41
C ASN A 250 -26.84 14.67 -1.09
N ALA A 251 -27.40 13.58 -1.62
CA ALA A 251 -27.33 13.26 -3.05
C ALA A 251 -28.05 14.33 -3.89
N ASP A 252 -27.33 14.86 -4.89
CA ASP A 252 -27.92 15.56 -6.02
C ASP A 252 -28.30 14.53 -7.09
N LEU A 253 -29.56 14.10 -7.04
CA LEU A 253 -30.14 13.08 -7.91
C LEU A 253 -30.29 13.55 -9.37
N THR A 254 -29.87 14.77 -9.71
CA THR A 254 -29.82 15.25 -11.10
C THR A 254 -28.57 14.80 -11.86
N SER A 255 -27.58 14.20 -11.17
CA SER A 255 -26.34 13.72 -11.80
C SER A 255 -26.56 12.48 -12.69
N PRO A 256 -26.15 12.51 -13.98
CA PRO A 256 -26.27 11.38 -14.92
C PRO A 256 -25.57 10.10 -14.46
N GLN A 257 -24.62 10.17 -13.52
CA GLN A 257 -23.91 9.00 -13.02
C GLN A 257 -24.73 8.18 -12.01
N ILE A 258 -25.65 8.82 -11.27
CA ILE A 258 -26.53 8.14 -10.31
C ILE A 258 -27.61 7.32 -11.03
N VAL A 259 -27.99 7.76 -12.24
CA VAL A 259 -28.96 7.13 -13.15
C VAL A 259 -28.67 5.65 -13.39
N LYS A 260 -27.40 5.26 -13.48
CA LYS A 260 -27.00 3.85 -13.72
C LYS A 260 -27.18 2.92 -12.52
N TYR A 261 -27.35 3.45 -11.31
CA TYR A 261 -27.38 2.66 -10.06
C TYR A 261 -28.78 2.53 -9.44
N LEU A 262 -29.80 3.12 -10.07
CA LEU A 262 -31.20 2.84 -9.75
C LEU A 262 -31.63 1.58 -10.51
N ASP A 263 -31.50 0.44 -9.84
CA ASP A 263 -31.95 -0.87 -10.33
C ASP A 263 -33.44 -1.13 -10.00
N SER A 264 -34.24 -0.07 -9.92
CA SER A 264 -35.66 -0.20 -9.61
C SER A 264 -36.49 -0.20 -10.88
N GLN A 265 -37.28 -1.26 -11.07
CA GLN A 265 -38.31 -1.32 -12.12
C GLN A 265 -39.56 -0.50 -11.79
N ILE A 266 -39.73 -0.12 -10.52
CA ILE A 266 -40.94 0.54 -10.00
C ILE A 266 -40.72 2.04 -9.81
N ILE A 267 -39.56 2.45 -9.29
CA ILE A 267 -39.23 3.84 -8.97
C ILE A 267 -38.20 4.33 -9.97
N ASN A 268 -38.61 5.22 -10.87
CA ASN A 268 -37.65 5.85 -11.78
C ASN A 268 -36.91 7.01 -11.07
N LEU A 269 -35.91 7.58 -11.73
CA LEU A 269 -35.10 8.69 -11.21
C LEU A 269 -35.88 9.90 -10.74
N ARG A 270 -36.96 10.23 -11.47
CA ARG A 270 -37.80 11.37 -11.13
C ARG A 270 -38.54 11.10 -9.82
N ASP A 271 -39.04 9.89 -9.66
CA ASP A 271 -39.74 9.45 -8.45
C ASP A 271 -38.78 9.39 -7.26
N ALA A 272 -37.59 8.82 -7.43
CA ALA A 272 -36.55 8.79 -6.41
C ALA A 272 -36.11 10.21 -5.98
N SER A 273 -35.99 11.13 -6.94
CA SER A 273 -35.69 12.54 -6.70
C SER A 273 -36.79 13.25 -5.91
N LEU A 274 -38.06 13.03 -6.28
CA LEU A 274 -39.22 13.56 -5.56
C LEU A 274 -39.29 13.03 -4.12
N ILE A 275 -39.12 11.72 -3.94
CA ILE A 275 -39.11 11.07 -2.62
C ILE A 275 -37.99 11.65 -1.74
N CYS A 276 -36.77 11.79 -2.26
CA CYS A 276 -35.67 12.37 -1.49
C CYS A 276 -35.93 13.83 -1.12
N ASN A 277 -36.51 14.62 -2.03
CA ASN A 277 -36.88 16.01 -1.73
C ASN A 277 -37.98 16.09 -0.67
N TRP A 278 -38.95 15.17 -0.67
CA TRP A 278 -39.97 15.08 0.38
C TRP A 278 -39.37 14.71 1.73
N ILE A 279 -38.47 13.72 1.80
CA ILE A 279 -37.78 13.34 3.05
C ILE A 279 -36.96 14.53 3.60
N LYS A 280 -36.24 15.25 2.73
CA LYS A 280 -35.49 16.47 3.12
C LYS A 280 -36.41 17.56 3.68
N ALA A 281 -37.58 17.76 3.06
CA ALA A 281 -38.57 18.74 3.52
C ALA A 281 -39.17 18.34 4.88
N MET A 282 -39.52 17.07 5.08
CA MET A 282 -40.08 16.55 6.33
C MET A 282 -39.10 16.70 7.51
N LYS A 283 -37.82 16.35 7.34
CA LYS A 283 -36.79 16.50 8.38
C LYS A 283 -36.53 17.97 8.74
N LYS A 284 -36.51 18.90 7.76
CA LYS A 284 -36.33 20.34 8.01
C LYS A 284 -37.44 20.95 8.85
N GLN A 285 -38.66 20.45 8.72
CA GLN A 285 -39.82 20.99 9.45
C GLN A 285 -39.98 20.40 10.85
N LYS A 286 -39.07 19.51 11.31
CA LYS A 286 -39.18 18.77 12.58
C LYS A 286 -40.57 18.17 12.78
N TRP A 287 -41.20 17.69 11.71
CA TRP A 287 -42.44 16.97 11.90
C TRP A 287 -42.10 15.66 12.61
N GLU A 288 -42.53 15.52 13.87
CA GLU A 288 -42.62 14.23 14.57
C GLU A 288 -43.72 13.41 13.87
N VAL A 289 -43.42 12.93 12.67
CA VAL A 289 -44.32 12.00 12.00
C VAL A 289 -43.83 10.60 12.31
N THR A 290 -44.51 9.98 13.27
CA THR A 290 -44.43 8.55 13.54
C THR A 290 -45.07 7.79 12.37
N TYR A 291 -44.33 7.63 11.28
CA TYR A 291 -44.63 6.59 10.30
C TYR A 291 -43.45 5.61 10.31
N ASP A 292 -43.73 4.37 10.69
CA ASP A 292 -42.90 3.22 10.34
C ASP A 292 -43.00 3.06 8.82
N PHE A 293 -42.01 3.60 8.11
CA PHE A 293 -41.77 3.19 6.74
C PHE A 293 -41.01 1.86 6.80
N ASP A 294 -41.75 0.76 6.80
CA ASP A 294 -41.15 -0.52 6.43
C ASP A 294 -40.70 -0.41 4.98
N LEU A 295 -39.38 -0.40 4.76
CA LEU A 295 -38.78 -0.43 3.44
C LEU A 295 -39.08 -1.78 2.77
N LEU A 296 -40.24 -1.90 2.13
CA LEU A 296 -40.77 -3.15 1.56
C LEU A 296 -40.19 -3.54 0.20
N VAL A 297 -39.11 -2.90 -0.28
CA VAL A 297 -38.48 -3.30 -1.55
C VAL A 297 -37.03 -3.73 -1.33
N VAL A 298 -36.89 -5.00 -0.97
CA VAL A 298 -35.69 -5.81 -1.21
C VAL A 298 -35.72 -6.16 -2.69
N SER A 299 -34.74 -5.70 -3.48
CA SER A 299 -34.62 -6.12 -4.88
C SER A 299 -34.46 -7.64 -4.94
N CYS A 300 -35.36 -8.31 -5.67
CA CYS A 300 -35.22 -9.72 -6.03
C CYS A 300 -33.89 -9.93 -6.76
N SER A 301 -33.00 -10.71 -6.15
CA SER A 301 -31.92 -11.39 -6.86
C SER A 301 -32.54 -12.36 -7.87
N PHE A 302 -32.45 -12.07 -9.16
CA PHE A 302 -32.63 -13.09 -10.19
C PHE A 302 -31.30 -13.83 -10.37
N VAL A 303 -31.30 -15.08 -9.89
CA VAL A 303 -30.40 -16.14 -10.32
C VAL A 303 -30.65 -16.35 -11.82
N ASN A 304 -29.68 -16.01 -12.65
CA ASN A 304 -29.62 -16.52 -14.02
C ASN A 304 -29.21 -18.00 -13.96
N SER A 305 -30.18 -18.89 -13.81
CA SER A 305 -30.04 -20.28 -14.24
C SER A 305 -30.32 -20.32 -15.74
N GLY A 306 -29.29 -20.63 -16.53
CA GLY A 306 -29.42 -20.76 -17.97
C GLY A 306 -30.29 -21.95 -18.38
N VAL A 307 -30.95 -21.77 -19.53
CA VAL A 307 -30.94 -22.69 -20.69
C VAL A 307 -30.98 -21.80 -21.93
#